data_AF-A0AA37N2Y3-F1
#
_entry.id   AF-A0AA37N2Y3-F1
#
_cell.length_a   1.000
_cell.length_b   1.000
_cell.length_c   1.000
_cell.angle_alpha   90.00
_cell.angle_beta   90.00
_cell.angle_gamma   90.00
#
_symmetry.space_group_name_H-M   'P 1'
#
loop_
_entity.id
_entity.type
_entity.pdbx_description
1 polymer ?
#
loop_
_entity_poly.entity_id
_entity_poly.type
_entity_poly.pdbx_seq_one_letter_code
_entity_poly.pdbx_strand_id
1 'polypeptide(L)'
;MREYVELNCLEEDGRLYHNNLLDTIEALIPNQFDSVHAADLLELPDGDLLACWFAGSDEGNADISIAVSRLKAGESRWSVGEIVSDDPSRSEQNPSLFAAPNGEIWLMYTAQTSRTSDDNPNFNLQYTAEIRRKISKDNGYTWGPTETMFARPGSFCRQKIQILSNGRWVFGNWICFPDESRNGSDITVVQISDDEGKTWRETEIPNSAGRVHANLIETAPGKLTALFRSRFADYIYIAYSEDYGDTWTSPVPTCLPNNNSSISSMKLQSGSLAIIYNPVKFNDDTEKTVWPNQRCPVTFAVSDDGGKTWPYKRIIELGEGFVGEFNDINNRRYEYPVMMQSKDGKIHAAYSFGNRRCIKYVCVDEAWIRGEKMLPGAEGDPDMPCQR
;
A
#
# COMPACT_ATOMS: atom_id res chain seq x y z
N MET A 1 -0.14 -32.55 -34.19
CA MET A 1 -0.62 -31.30 -33.58
C MET A 1 -0.81 -31.59 -32.10
N ARG A 2 -0.17 -30.85 -31.19
CA ARG A 2 -0.42 -31.04 -29.76
C ARG A 2 -1.69 -30.27 -29.43
N GLU A 3 -2.67 -30.98 -28.89
CA GLU A 3 -3.85 -30.40 -28.28
C GLU A 3 -3.42 -29.90 -26.90
N TYR A 4 -3.60 -28.62 -26.64
CA TYR A 4 -3.29 -28.01 -25.35
C TYR A 4 -4.57 -27.95 -24.53
N VAL A 5 -4.50 -28.36 -23.26
CA VAL A 5 -5.54 -28.10 -22.27
C VAL A 5 -5.28 -26.72 -21.69
N GLU A 6 -6.26 -25.82 -21.81
CA GLU A 6 -6.20 -24.49 -21.22
C GLU A 6 -6.42 -24.62 -19.70
N LEU A 7 -5.44 -24.16 -18.92
CA LEU A 7 -5.57 -24.07 -17.47
C LEU A 7 -6.29 -22.77 -17.15
N ASN A 8 -7.45 -22.84 -16.47
CA ASN A 8 -8.26 -21.69 -16.09
C ASN A 8 -7.38 -20.59 -15.46
N CYS A 9 -7.26 -19.46 -16.14
CA CYS A 9 -6.55 -18.28 -15.66
C CYS A 9 -7.50 -17.39 -14.84
N LEU A 10 -6.95 -16.48 -14.03
CA LEU A 10 -7.76 -15.45 -13.39
C LEU A 10 -8.35 -14.52 -14.47
N GLU A 11 -9.65 -14.29 -14.41
CA GLU A 11 -10.36 -13.32 -15.25
C GLU A 11 -10.57 -12.00 -14.49
N GLU A 12 -10.66 -10.88 -15.21
CA GLU A 12 -11.02 -9.55 -14.67
C GLU A 12 -12.53 -9.44 -14.40
N ASP A 13 -13.12 -10.49 -13.84
CA ASP A 13 -14.55 -10.60 -13.59
C ASP A 13 -14.92 -10.39 -12.11
N GLY A 14 -13.92 -10.11 -11.27
CA GLY A 14 -14.08 -9.84 -9.84
C GLY A 14 -14.38 -11.05 -8.97
N ARG A 15 -14.52 -12.26 -9.54
CA ARG A 15 -14.84 -13.45 -8.74
C ARG A 15 -13.65 -13.87 -7.89
N LEU A 16 -13.94 -14.41 -6.71
CA LEU A 16 -12.95 -15.04 -5.86
C LEU A 16 -12.66 -16.45 -6.38
N TYR A 17 -11.40 -16.71 -6.71
CA TYR A 17 -10.90 -18.01 -7.15
C TYR A 17 -9.99 -18.59 -6.06
N HIS A 18 -10.14 -19.88 -5.77
CA HIS A 18 -9.16 -20.59 -4.94
C HIS A 18 -8.05 -21.14 -5.82
N ASN A 19 -6.85 -20.62 -5.64
CA ASN A 19 -5.65 -21.13 -6.27
C ASN A 19 -5.13 -22.31 -5.44
N ASN A 20 -5.51 -23.53 -5.82
CA ASN A 20 -5.10 -24.76 -5.13
C ASN A 20 -3.59 -24.97 -5.06
N LEU A 21 -2.82 -24.40 -6.00
CA LEU A 21 -1.38 -24.59 -6.07
C LEU A 21 -0.66 -23.76 -5.00
N LEU A 22 -1.11 -22.52 -4.81
CA LEU A 22 -0.55 -21.61 -3.81
C LEU A 22 -1.32 -21.64 -2.50
N ASP A 23 -2.52 -22.23 -2.49
CA ASP A 23 -3.48 -22.22 -1.39
C ASP A 23 -3.85 -20.79 -0.93
N THR A 24 -4.22 -19.98 -1.91
CA THR A 24 -4.60 -18.56 -1.79
C THR A 24 -5.98 -18.33 -2.39
N ILE A 25 -6.72 -17.36 -1.86
CA ILE A 25 -7.92 -16.83 -2.53
C ILE A 25 -7.52 -15.59 -3.33
N GLU A 26 -7.83 -15.54 -4.62
CA GLU A 26 -7.39 -14.48 -5.52
C GLU A 26 -8.53 -13.93 -6.36
N ALA A 27 -8.44 -12.66 -6.76
CA ALA A 27 -9.35 -12.06 -7.74
C ALA A 27 -8.63 -10.97 -8.53
N LEU A 28 -9.02 -10.76 -9.79
CA LEU A 28 -8.73 -9.53 -10.52
C LEU A 28 -10.01 -8.69 -10.50
N ILE A 29 -9.95 -7.52 -9.86
CA ILE A 29 -11.10 -6.63 -9.74
C ILE A 29 -11.38 -6.02 -11.14
N PRO A 30 -12.63 -6.01 -11.62
CA PRO A 30 -12.95 -5.53 -12.96
C PRO A 30 -12.53 -4.07 -13.14
N ASN A 31 -11.85 -3.78 -14.25
CA ASN A 31 -11.39 -2.45 -14.58
C ASN A 31 -12.14 -1.85 -15.79
N GLN A 32 -12.45 -0.57 -15.73
CA GLN A 32 -13.10 0.22 -16.79
C GLN A 32 -12.23 1.39 -17.27
N PHE A 33 -11.02 1.54 -16.73
CA PHE A 33 -10.15 2.69 -16.94
C PHE A 33 -8.85 2.27 -17.62
N ASP A 34 -8.11 3.20 -18.23
CA ASP A 34 -6.86 2.87 -18.91
C ASP A 34 -5.76 2.42 -17.93
N SER A 35 -5.75 3.00 -16.73
CA SER A 35 -4.78 2.72 -15.68
C SER A 35 -5.43 2.79 -14.30
N VAL A 36 -5.08 1.85 -13.42
CA VAL A 36 -5.50 1.82 -12.01
C VAL A 36 -4.32 1.58 -11.07
N HIS A 37 -4.20 2.40 -10.02
CA HIS A 37 -3.02 2.37 -9.16
C HIS A 37 -3.24 2.71 -7.69
N ALA A 38 -2.29 2.24 -6.86
CA ALA A 38 -2.18 2.53 -5.43
C ALA A 38 -3.42 2.17 -4.60
N ALA A 39 -3.79 0.88 -4.58
CA ALA A 39 -4.99 0.43 -3.89
C ALA A 39 -4.91 0.55 -2.36
N ASP A 40 -6.04 0.71 -1.67
CA ASP A 40 -6.18 0.50 -0.22
C ASP A 40 -7.38 -0.39 0.09
N LEU A 41 -7.39 -1.04 1.25
CA LEU A 41 -8.44 -1.96 1.71
C LEU A 41 -8.98 -1.56 3.08
N LEU A 42 -10.28 -1.79 3.31
CA LEU A 42 -10.93 -1.59 4.61
C LEU A 42 -12.01 -2.64 4.86
N GLU A 43 -11.98 -3.32 6.00
CA GLU A 43 -13.10 -4.12 6.52
C GLU A 43 -14.11 -3.22 7.23
N LEU A 44 -15.39 -3.40 6.92
CA LEU A 44 -16.50 -2.64 7.49
C LEU A 44 -17.17 -3.38 8.67
N PRO A 45 -17.95 -2.68 9.52
CA PRO A 45 -18.63 -3.32 10.66
C PRO A 45 -19.61 -4.45 10.28
N ASP A 46 -20.18 -4.40 9.08
CA ASP A 46 -21.08 -5.41 8.52
C ASP A 46 -20.34 -6.60 7.86
N GLY A 47 -19.00 -6.57 7.83
CA GLY A 47 -18.15 -7.60 7.23
C GLY A 47 -17.88 -7.40 5.74
N ASP A 48 -18.43 -6.35 5.13
CA ASP A 48 -18.07 -5.97 3.78
C ASP A 48 -16.59 -5.55 3.72
N LEU A 49 -15.96 -5.79 2.57
CA LEU A 49 -14.65 -5.22 2.27
C LEU A 49 -14.81 -4.11 1.23
N LEU A 50 -14.16 -2.98 1.48
CA LEU A 50 -13.94 -1.93 0.50
C LEU A 50 -12.52 -2.01 -0.04
N ALA A 51 -12.40 -1.75 -1.34
CA ALA A 51 -11.15 -1.44 -2.00
C ALA A 51 -11.27 -0.06 -2.67
N CYS A 52 -10.24 0.76 -2.59
CA CYS A 52 -10.15 1.99 -3.38
C CYS A 52 -8.82 2.08 -4.10
N TRP A 53 -8.75 2.85 -5.18
CA TRP A 53 -7.54 3.13 -5.96
C TRP A 53 -7.74 4.40 -6.77
N PHE A 54 -6.68 5.00 -7.31
CA PHE A 54 -6.87 6.05 -8.31
C PHE A 54 -6.88 5.47 -9.72
N ALA A 55 -7.69 6.04 -10.59
CA ALA A 55 -8.00 5.54 -11.91
C ALA A 55 -8.13 6.67 -12.93
N GLY A 56 -7.73 6.40 -14.18
CA GLY A 56 -7.83 7.32 -15.32
C GLY A 56 -6.73 7.03 -16.34
N SER A 57 -6.36 8.04 -17.14
CA SER A 57 -5.41 7.87 -18.25
C SER A 57 -3.95 7.71 -17.82
N ASP A 58 -3.39 8.70 -17.10
CA ASP A 58 -2.02 8.66 -16.58
C ASP A 58 -1.82 9.56 -15.36
N GLU A 59 -0.90 9.18 -14.48
CA GLU A 59 -0.64 9.88 -13.22
C GLU A 59 -0.25 11.35 -13.47
N GLY A 60 -1.04 12.27 -12.92
CA GLY A 60 -0.89 13.70 -13.09
C GLY A 60 -1.89 14.32 -14.08
N ASN A 61 -2.65 13.52 -14.82
CA ASN A 61 -3.70 14.03 -15.70
C ASN A 61 -4.96 14.41 -14.92
N ALA A 62 -5.79 15.25 -15.56
CA ALA A 62 -7.02 15.81 -15.00
C ALA A 62 -8.16 14.81 -14.83
N ASP A 63 -8.10 13.67 -15.51
CA ASP A 63 -9.09 12.59 -15.43
C ASP A 63 -8.72 11.53 -14.38
N ILE A 64 -7.68 11.78 -13.59
CA ILE A 64 -7.28 10.89 -12.49
C ILE A 64 -8.15 11.18 -11.28
N SER A 65 -8.99 10.20 -10.96
CA SER A 65 -9.98 10.24 -9.89
C SER A 65 -9.89 9.00 -9.00
N ILE A 66 -10.51 9.04 -7.83
CA ILE A 66 -10.56 7.90 -6.92
C ILE A 66 -11.77 7.02 -7.25
N ALA A 67 -11.51 5.72 -7.44
CA ALA A 67 -12.53 4.69 -7.58
C ALA A 67 -12.67 3.85 -6.30
N VAL A 68 -13.87 3.34 -6.04
CA VAL A 68 -14.18 2.42 -4.93
C VAL A 68 -14.92 1.20 -5.47
N SER A 69 -14.53 0.02 -4.99
CA SER A 69 -15.20 -1.26 -5.21
C SER A 69 -15.48 -1.95 -3.88
N ARG A 70 -16.46 -2.85 -3.88
CA ARG A 70 -16.97 -3.55 -2.69
C ARG A 70 -17.03 -5.05 -2.94
N LEU A 71 -16.60 -5.82 -1.95
CA LEU A 71 -16.94 -7.23 -1.81
C LEU A 71 -17.88 -7.36 -0.61
N LYS A 72 -19.13 -7.73 -0.86
CA LYS A 72 -20.12 -7.88 0.21
C LYS A 72 -19.86 -9.11 1.07
N ALA A 73 -20.14 -9.02 2.37
CA ALA A 73 -20.05 -10.14 3.28
C ALA A 73 -20.86 -11.35 2.76
N GLY A 74 -20.21 -12.51 2.67
CA GLY A 74 -20.82 -13.75 2.17
C GLY A 74 -20.96 -13.84 0.65
N GLU A 75 -20.60 -12.80 -0.10
CA GLU A 75 -20.49 -12.87 -1.56
C GLU A 75 -19.07 -13.26 -2.00
N SER A 76 -18.95 -13.68 -3.26
CA SER A 76 -17.71 -14.15 -3.86
C SER A 76 -17.30 -13.32 -5.07
N ARG A 77 -17.73 -12.06 -5.14
CA ARG A 77 -17.48 -11.19 -6.28
C ARG A 77 -17.32 -9.73 -5.86
N TRP A 78 -16.21 -9.12 -6.28
CA TRP A 78 -16.01 -7.68 -6.21
C TRP A 78 -16.95 -6.96 -7.20
N SER A 79 -17.54 -5.86 -6.77
CA SER A 79 -18.21 -4.92 -7.67
C SER A 79 -17.20 -4.32 -8.64
N VAL A 80 -17.70 -3.75 -9.73
CA VAL A 80 -16.88 -2.85 -10.54
C VAL A 80 -16.51 -1.60 -9.72
N GLY A 81 -15.37 -0.98 -10.03
CA GLY A 81 -14.95 0.27 -9.42
C GLY A 81 -15.78 1.46 -9.92
N GLU A 82 -16.37 2.20 -8.99
CA GLU A 82 -17.15 3.42 -9.24
C GLU A 82 -16.35 4.65 -8.83
N ILE A 83 -16.35 5.70 -9.64
CA ILE A 83 -15.65 6.95 -9.34
C ILE A 83 -16.39 7.71 -8.23
N VAL A 84 -15.65 8.13 -7.20
CA VAL A 84 -16.20 8.81 -6.01
C VAL A 84 -15.59 10.20 -5.79
N SER A 85 -14.59 10.58 -6.59
CA SER A 85 -13.98 11.91 -6.58
C SER A 85 -13.81 12.43 -8.01
N ASP A 86 -13.89 13.74 -8.19
CA ASP A 86 -13.74 14.38 -9.48
C ASP A 86 -13.40 15.86 -9.26
N ASP A 87 -12.29 16.30 -9.82
CA ASP A 87 -11.89 17.70 -9.91
C ASP A 87 -11.01 17.88 -11.15
N PRO A 88 -11.53 18.43 -12.26
CA PRO A 88 -10.78 18.53 -13.51
C PRO A 88 -9.54 19.45 -13.41
N SER A 89 -9.42 20.25 -12.35
CA SER A 89 -8.23 21.06 -12.10
C SER A 89 -7.12 20.31 -11.35
N ARG A 90 -7.43 19.11 -10.84
CA ARG A 90 -6.52 18.29 -10.05
C ARG A 90 -6.41 16.85 -10.56
N SER A 91 -5.28 16.24 -10.24
CA SER A 91 -5.05 14.80 -10.37
C SER A 91 -5.12 14.18 -8.97
N GLU A 92 -6.13 13.34 -8.71
CA GLU A 92 -6.46 12.82 -7.37
C GLU A 92 -5.92 11.39 -7.17
N GLN A 93 -5.00 11.19 -6.22
CA GLN A 93 -4.11 10.03 -6.15
C GLN A 93 -3.93 9.47 -4.73
N ASN A 94 -3.32 8.28 -4.66
CA ASN A 94 -2.90 7.59 -3.43
C ASN A 94 -3.98 7.56 -2.33
N PRO A 95 -5.17 7.00 -2.61
CA PRO A 95 -6.23 6.99 -1.63
C PRO A 95 -5.91 6.07 -0.45
N SER A 96 -6.54 6.36 0.69
CA SER A 96 -6.62 5.47 1.84
C SER A 96 -7.97 5.62 2.55
N LEU A 97 -8.46 4.51 3.07
CA LEU A 97 -9.74 4.39 3.77
C LEU A 97 -9.49 4.26 5.28
N PHE A 98 -10.19 5.08 6.06
CA PHE A 98 -10.13 5.09 7.51
C PHE A 98 -11.55 5.00 8.10
N ALA A 99 -11.81 3.96 8.91
CA ALA A 99 -13.04 3.84 9.68
C ALA A 99 -12.90 4.64 10.98
N ALA A 100 -13.59 5.77 11.08
CA ALA A 100 -13.59 6.60 12.27
C ALA A 100 -14.50 5.99 13.36
N PRO A 101 -14.20 6.19 14.67
CA PRO A 101 -14.97 5.61 15.78
C PRO A 101 -16.44 6.04 15.82
N ASN A 102 -16.78 7.17 15.21
CA ASN A 102 -18.16 7.68 15.11
C ASN A 102 -19.00 6.97 14.03
N GLY A 103 -18.46 5.96 13.34
CA GLY A 103 -19.12 5.20 12.28
C GLY A 103 -18.98 5.80 10.88
N GLU A 104 -18.25 6.92 10.74
CA GLU A 104 -17.93 7.49 9.44
C GLU A 104 -16.74 6.77 8.77
N ILE A 105 -16.71 6.77 7.44
CA ILE A 105 -15.54 6.35 6.68
C ILE A 105 -14.94 7.57 6.02
N TRP A 106 -13.66 7.82 6.27
CA TRP A 106 -12.91 8.87 5.62
C TRP A 106 -12.10 8.27 4.47
N LEU A 107 -12.35 8.78 3.27
CA LEU A 107 -11.51 8.54 2.10
C LEU A 107 -10.52 9.70 2.00
N MET A 108 -9.28 9.46 2.42
CA MET A 108 -8.17 10.41 2.33
C MET A 108 -7.45 10.21 1.01
N TYR A 109 -7.06 11.28 0.33
CA TYR A 109 -6.31 11.19 -0.91
C TYR A 109 -5.54 12.49 -1.18
N THR A 110 -4.54 12.42 -2.06
CA THR A 110 -3.77 13.59 -2.46
C THR A 110 -4.32 14.17 -3.76
N ALA A 111 -4.30 15.49 -3.92
CA ALA A 111 -4.72 16.17 -5.15
C ALA A 111 -3.64 17.18 -5.58
N GLN A 112 -2.88 16.84 -6.63
CA GLN A 112 -1.93 17.77 -7.26
C GLN A 112 -2.61 18.54 -8.39
N THR A 113 -2.07 19.69 -8.80
CA THR A 113 -2.53 20.36 -10.03
C THR A 113 -2.39 19.42 -11.22
N SER A 114 -3.42 19.39 -12.07
CA SER A 114 -3.40 18.63 -13.33
C SER A 114 -2.33 19.16 -14.28
N ARG A 115 -1.67 18.25 -14.99
CA ARG A 115 -0.76 18.60 -16.07
C ARG A 115 -1.51 19.23 -17.24
N THR A 116 -0.84 20.16 -17.89
CA THR A 116 -1.22 20.80 -19.15
C THR A 116 -0.23 20.42 -20.26
N SER A 117 -0.51 20.79 -21.51
CA SER A 117 0.41 20.55 -22.63
C SER A 117 1.74 21.28 -22.48
N ASP A 118 1.78 22.33 -21.66
CA ASP A 118 2.93 23.21 -21.47
C ASP A 118 3.88 22.68 -20.37
N ASP A 119 3.44 21.70 -19.58
CA ASP A 119 4.24 21.11 -18.51
C ASP A 119 5.28 20.14 -19.05
N ASN A 120 6.48 20.15 -18.46
CA ASN A 120 7.52 19.19 -18.80
C ASN A 120 7.09 17.79 -18.34
N PRO A 121 6.98 16.80 -19.24
CA PRO A 121 6.54 15.45 -18.86
C PRO A 121 7.49 14.75 -17.87
N ASN A 122 8.74 15.19 -17.79
CA ASN A 122 9.74 14.65 -16.87
C ASN A 122 9.69 15.26 -15.46
N PHE A 123 8.90 16.34 -15.25
CA PHE A 123 8.74 16.99 -13.96
C PHE A 123 7.35 16.68 -13.41
N ASN A 124 7.26 16.13 -12.20
CA ASN A 124 5.96 15.92 -11.56
C ASN A 124 5.54 17.18 -10.82
N LEU A 125 4.23 17.43 -10.79
CA LEU A 125 3.64 18.57 -10.10
C LEU A 125 3.33 18.24 -8.62
N GLN A 126 4.00 17.25 -8.04
CA GLN A 126 3.68 16.75 -6.70
C GLN A 126 3.85 17.84 -5.62
N TYR A 127 4.76 18.80 -5.82
CA TYR A 127 4.96 19.95 -4.93
C TYR A 127 3.75 20.93 -4.86
N THR A 128 2.77 20.79 -5.76
CA THR A 128 1.53 21.59 -5.77
C THR A 128 0.40 20.94 -4.98
N ALA A 129 0.62 19.74 -4.46
CA ALA A 129 -0.43 18.93 -3.91
C ALA A 129 -0.92 19.38 -2.54
N GLU A 130 -2.17 19.06 -2.30
CA GLU A 130 -2.83 19.11 -1.01
C GLU A 130 -3.44 17.75 -0.70
N ILE A 131 -3.69 17.47 0.57
CA ILE A 131 -4.40 16.26 0.98
C ILE A 131 -5.86 16.64 1.23
N ARG A 132 -6.76 15.88 0.62
CA ARG A 132 -8.20 16.04 0.71
C ARG A 132 -8.84 14.82 1.38
N ARG A 133 -10.09 14.99 1.79
CA ARG A 133 -10.94 13.88 2.20
C ARG A 133 -12.35 13.99 1.61
N LYS A 134 -13.02 12.85 1.58
CA LYS A 134 -14.47 12.73 1.52
C LYS A 134 -14.95 11.84 2.67
N ILE A 135 -16.15 12.10 3.17
CA ILE A 135 -16.74 11.34 4.28
C ILE A 135 -17.96 10.56 3.77
N SER A 136 -18.01 9.27 4.07
CA SER A 136 -19.22 8.45 3.95
C SER A 136 -19.85 8.22 5.33
N LYS A 137 -21.18 8.29 5.38
CA LYS A 137 -22.01 8.07 6.59
C LYS A 137 -22.89 6.82 6.47
N ASP A 138 -22.72 6.07 5.39
CA ASP A 138 -23.53 4.93 5.00
C ASP A 138 -22.63 3.79 4.51
N ASN A 139 -21.59 3.46 5.28
CA ASN A 139 -20.68 2.34 5.00
C ASN A 139 -20.01 2.39 3.61
N GLY A 140 -19.81 3.57 3.01
CA GLY A 140 -19.14 3.74 1.73
C GLY A 140 -20.05 3.62 0.51
N TYR A 141 -21.38 3.69 0.69
CA TYR A 141 -22.32 3.73 -0.45
C TYR A 141 -22.39 5.12 -1.09
N THR A 142 -22.35 6.18 -0.28
CA THR A 142 -22.30 7.56 -0.77
C THR A 142 -21.20 8.35 -0.08
N TRP A 143 -20.71 9.38 -0.77
CA TRP A 143 -19.60 10.21 -0.32
C TRP A 143 -20.01 11.68 -0.33
N GLY A 144 -19.73 12.38 0.78
CA GLY A 144 -20.01 13.80 0.94
C GLY A 144 -19.16 14.72 0.06
N PRO A 145 -19.23 16.05 0.29
CA PRO A 145 -18.39 16.99 -0.43
C PRO A 145 -16.90 16.74 -0.17
N THR A 146 -16.07 17.22 -1.10
CA THR A 146 -14.62 17.19 -0.96
C THR A 146 -14.16 18.29 0.01
N GLU A 147 -13.30 17.93 0.96
CA GLU A 147 -12.75 18.83 1.97
C GLU A 147 -11.21 18.79 1.92
N THR A 148 -10.54 19.95 1.90
CA THR A 148 -9.08 20.00 2.05
C THR A 148 -8.70 19.78 3.51
N MET A 149 -7.93 18.73 3.79
CA MET A 149 -7.45 18.36 5.12
C MET A 149 -6.12 19.00 5.46
N PHE A 150 -5.15 18.90 4.54
CA PHE A 150 -3.82 19.48 4.69
C PHE A 150 -3.51 20.32 3.46
N ALA A 151 -3.63 21.64 3.61
CA ALA A 151 -3.51 22.61 2.51
C ALA A 151 -2.06 23.05 2.23
N ARG A 152 -1.08 22.59 3.02
CA ARG A 152 0.34 22.90 2.79
C ARG A 152 0.74 22.35 1.41
N PRO A 153 1.21 23.18 0.47
CA PRO A 153 1.65 22.70 -0.84
C PRO A 153 2.72 21.63 -0.71
N GLY A 154 2.60 20.59 -1.54
CA GLY A 154 3.48 19.44 -1.55
C GLY A 154 3.04 18.32 -0.62
N SER A 155 1.93 18.46 0.10
CA SER A 155 1.43 17.42 1.00
C SER A 155 0.92 16.21 0.21
N PHE A 156 1.51 15.06 0.47
CA PHE A 156 1.14 13.78 -0.12
C PHE A 156 0.88 12.73 0.96
N CYS A 157 -0.08 11.85 0.71
CA CYS A 157 -0.39 10.72 1.58
C CYS A 157 -0.43 9.40 0.84
N ARG A 158 -0.45 8.30 1.60
CA ARG A 158 -0.65 6.95 1.07
C ARG A 158 -1.24 5.98 2.07
N GLN A 159 -0.72 5.99 3.31
CA GLN A 159 -1.15 5.07 4.35
C GLN A 159 -2.31 5.66 5.15
N LYS A 160 -3.19 4.79 5.65
CA LYS A 160 -4.38 5.18 6.41
C LYS A 160 -4.03 5.77 7.78
N ILE A 161 -4.92 6.62 8.31
CA ILE A 161 -4.85 7.14 9.68
C ILE A 161 -4.84 5.96 10.67
N GLN A 162 -4.01 6.06 11.71
CA GLN A 162 -3.95 5.09 12.81
C GLN A 162 -4.46 5.74 14.09
N ILE A 163 -5.22 4.99 14.89
CA ILE A 163 -5.60 5.38 16.24
C ILE A 163 -4.68 4.64 17.21
N LEU A 164 -3.93 5.38 18.02
CA LEU A 164 -3.04 4.84 19.03
C LEU A 164 -3.80 4.44 20.29
N SER A 165 -3.16 3.66 21.15
CA SER A 165 -3.70 3.12 22.39
C SER A 165 -4.17 4.19 23.40
N ASN A 166 -3.70 5.44 23.28
CA ASN A 166 -4.14 6.58 24.09
C ASN A 166 -5.27 7.41 23.44
N GLY A 167 -5.81 6.98 22.29
CA GLY A 167 -6.86 7.67 21.54
C GLY A 167 -6.35 8.72 20.54
N ARG A 168 -5.05 9.02 20.52
CA ARG A 168 -4.42 9.93 19.54
C ARG A 168 -4.53 9.35 18.14
N TRP A 169 -4.81 10.20 17.15
CA TRP A 169 -4.75 9.83 15.74
C TRP A 169 -3.42 10.30 15.15
N VAL A 170 -2.78 9.42 14.37
CA VAL A 170 -1.56 9.74 13.63
C VAL A 170 -1.74 9.43 12.16
N PHE A 171 -1.15 10.28 11.31
CA PHE A 171 -1.25 10.14 9.86
C PHE A 171 0.08 10.50 9.19
N GLY A 172 0.61 9.59 8.39
CA GLY A 172 1.85 9.79 7.64
C GLY A 172 1.62 10.66 6.41
N ASN A 173 2.37 11.75 6.32
CA ASN A 173 2.39 12.70 5.22
C ASN A 173 3.85 12.84 4.73
N TRP A 174 4.08 13.17 3.47
CA TRP A 174 5.38 13.68 3.04
C TRP A 174 5.21 14.97 2.24
N ILE A 175 6.23 15.82 2.33
CA ILE A 175 6.24 17.12 1.69
C ILE A 175 7.15 17.06 0.47
N CYS A 176 6.56 17.25 -0.70
CA CYS A 176 7.24 17.35 -1.98
C CYS A 176 7.70 18.79 -2.25
N PHE A 177 8.94 18.95 -2.73
CA PHE A 177 9.51 20.28 -3.00
C PHE A 177 9.69 20.55 -4.50
N PRO A 178 9.58 21.82 -4.95
CA PRO A 178 9.82 22.21 -6.34
C PRO A 178 11.32 22.34 -6.61
N ASP A 179 12.03 21.22 -6.60
CA ASP A 179 13.48 21.19 -6.85
C ASP A 179 13.89 20.09 -7.85
N GLU A 180 15.18 20.08 -8.18
CA GLU A 180 15.75 19.18 -9.20
C GLU A 180 16.16 17.81 -8.63
N SER A 181 15.90 17.53 -7.35
CA SER A 181 16.24 16.25 -6.71
C SER A 181 15.37 15.08 -7.21
N ARG A 182 14.34 15.39 -8.02
CA ARG A 182 13.32 14.44 -8.49
C ARG A 182 12.61 13.75 -7.33
N ASN A 183 12.21 14.51 -6.31
CA ASN A 183 11.64 14.05 -5.04
C ASN A 183 12.62 13.42 -4.04
N GLY A 184 13.93 13.50 -4.29
CA GLY A 184 14.96 12.99 -3.39
C GLY A 184 15.09 13.81 -2.10
N SER A 185 14.67 15.07 -2.12
CA SER A 185 14.63 15.98 -0.98
C SER A 185 13.33 15.90 -0.16
N ASP A 186 12.32 15.15 -0.62
CA ASP A 186 11.03 15.03 0.07
C ASP A 186 11.25 14.56 1.52
N ILE A 187 10.56 15.21 2.46
CA ILE A 187 10.64 14.86 3.89
C ILE A 187 9.33 14.22 4.35
N THR A 188 9.40 13.32 5.32
CA THR A 188 8.21 12.76 5.99
C THR A 188 7.86 13.61 7.20
N VAL A 189 6.58 13.90 7.33
CA VAL A 189 5.99 14.50 8.52
C VAL A 189 4.84 13.63 9.03
N VAL A 190 4.62 13.64 10.33
CA VAL A 190 3.49 12.97 10.98
C VAL A 190 2.49 14.03 11.42
N GLN A 191 1.26 13.92 10.93
CA GLN A 191 0.14 14.71 11.42
C GLN A 191 -0.46 14.02 12.65
N ILE A 192 -0.64 14.78 13.72
CA ILE A 192 -1.12 14.29 15.01
C ILE A 192 -2.39 15.04 15.40
N SER A 193 -3.44 14.30 15.74
CA SER A 193 -4.67 14.84 16.31
C SER A 193 -4.96 14.19 17.66
N ASP A 194 -5.26 15.02 18.65
CA ASP A 194 -5.66 14.61 20.00
C ASP A 194 -7.17 14.87 20.24
N ASP A 195 -7.94 15.19 19.18
CA ASP A 195 -9.35 15.60 19.25
C ASP A 195 -10.24 14.96 18.16
N GLU A 196 -9.93 13.70 17.81
CA GLU A 196 -10.67 12.90 16.82
C GLU A 196 -10.66 13.51 15.42
N GLY A 197 -9.50 14.05 15.02
CA GLY A 197 -9.24 14.57 13.69
C GLY A 197 -9.85 15.93 13.40
N LYS A 198 -10.28 16.69 14.43
CA LYS A 198 -10.80 18.06 14.28
C LYS A 198 -9.68 19.07 14.07
N THR A 199 -8.60 18.94 14.83
CA THR A 199 -7.38 19.73 14.66
C THR A 199 -6.16 18.82 14.59
N TRP A 200 -5.15 19.27 13.85
CA TRP A 200 -3.93 18.52 13.59
C TRP A 200 -2.72 19.41 13.80
N ARG A 201 -1.66 18.84 14.35
CA ARG A 201 -0.32 19.44 14.39
C ARG A 201 0.67 18.53 13.68
N GLU A 202 1.70 19.14 13.12
CA GLU A 202 2.73 18.45 12.36
C GLU A 202 4.00 18.24 13.20
N THR A 203 4.64 17.10 13.05
CA THR A 203 6.02 16.86 13.52
C THR A 203 6.84 16.21 12.40
N GLU A 204 8.05 16.68 12.18
CA GLU A 204 8.95 16.14 11.16
C GLU A 204 9.72 14.93 11.70
N ILE A 205 9.92 13.92 10.84
CA ILE A 205 10.89 12.84 11.14
C ILE A 205 12.28 13.32 10.72
N PRO A 206 13.24 13.48 11.66
CA PRO A 206 14.49 14.15 11.36
C PRO A 206 15.35 13.35 10.38
N ASN A 207 15.98 14.04 9.43
CA ASN A 207 16.85 13.46 8.40
C ASN A 207 16.14 12.42 7.51
N SER A 208 14.85 12.62 7.20
CA SER A 208 14.05 11.71 6.38
C SER A 208 14.09 12.01 4.88
N ALA A 209 15.05 12.79 4.37
CA ALA A 209 15.09 13.16 2.95
C ALA A 209 15.05 11.91 2.06
N GLY A 210 14.09 11.88 1.12
CA GLY A 210 13.86 10.75 0.23
C GLY A 210 13.30 9.50 0.93
N ARG A 211 12.87 9.60 2.20
CA ARG A 211 12.15 8.56 2.94
C ARG A 211 10.70 8.99 3.03
N VAL A 212 9.82 8.27 2.35
CA VAL A 212 8.41 8.64 2.13
C VAL A 212 7.50 7.44 2.38
N HIS A 213 6.18 7.62 2.26
CA HIS A 213 5.18 6.56 2.46
C HIS A 213 5.30 5.87 3.83
N ALA A 214 5.59 6.63 4.89
CA ALA A 214 5.77 6.08 6.23
C ALA A 214 4.54 5.29 6.68
N ASN A 215 4.76 4.03 7.06
CA ASN A 215 3.78 3.19 7.74
C ASN A 215 4.01 3.31 9.24
N LEU A 216 3.12 4.02 9.93
CA LEU A 216 3.20 4.25 11.38
C LEU A 216 2.51 3.10 12.11
N ILE A 217 3.21 2.42 13.02
CA ILE A 217 2.71 1.21 13.70
C ILE A 217 2.98 1.32 15.19
N GLU A 218 1.94 1.28 16.02
CA GLU A 218 2.10 1.18 17.47
C GLU A 218 2.43 -0.26 17.89
N THR A 219 3.71 -0.48 18.20
CA THR A 219 4.23 -1.81 18.58
C THR A 219 3.86 -2.14 20.02
N ALA A 220 3.96 -1.16 20.91
CA ALA A 220 3.49 -1.20 22.30
C ALA A 220 2.94 0.20 22.68
N PRO A 221 2.14 0.34 23.75
CA PRO A 221 1.60 1.63 24.14
C PRO A 221 2.66 2.73 24.21
N GLY A 222 2.50 3.78 23.40
CA GLY A 222 3.44 4.90 23.29
C GLY A 222 4.67 4.68 22.43
N LYS A 223 4.91 3.44 21.97
CA LYS A 223 6.06 3.05 21.15
C LYS A 223 5.66 2.78 19.72
N LEU A 224 6.08 3.66 18.81
CA LEU A 224 5.79 3.53 17.39
C LEU A 224 7.04 3.12 16.62
N THR A 225 6.82 2.30 15.60
CA THR A 225 7.76 2.02 14.52
C THR A 225 7.23 2.64 13.24
N ALA A 226 8.08 3.32 12.48
CA ALA A 226 7.80 3.79 11.14
C ALA A 226 8.66 3.04 10.13
N LEU A 227 8.04 2.46 9.09
CA LEU A 227 8.73 1.84 7.97
C LEU A 227 8.51 2.66 6.69
N PHE A 228 9.58 2.91 5.93
CA PHE A 228 9.59 3.86 4.83
C PHE A 228 9.99 3.21 3.51
N ARG A 229 9.35 3.68 2.45
CA ARG A 229 9.88 3.58 1.10
C ARG A 229 11.05 4.56 0.95
N SER A 230 12.09 4.13 0.23
CA SER A 230 13.21 4.98 -0.16
C SER A 230 13.13 5.39 -1.64
N ARG A 231 13.24 6.69 -1.92
CA ARG A 231 13.35 7.26 -3.28
C ARG A 231 14.60 6.80 -4.03
N PHE A 232 15.59 6.26 -3.32
CA PHE A 232 16.87 5.84 -3.90
C PHE A 232 16.86 4.39 -4.40
N ALA A 233 15.79 3.62 -4.18
CA ALA A 233 15.65 2.23 -4.62
C ALA A 233 16.74 1.29 -4.04
N ASP A 234 17.06 1.49 -2.76
CA ASP A 234 18.04 0.74 -1.99
C ASP A 234 17.37 -0.25 -1.02
N TYR A 235 16.88 0.25 0.11
CA TYR A 235 16.32 -0.52 1.22
C TYR A 235 15.06 0.13 1.76
N ILE A 236 14.28 -0.65 2.50
CA ILE A 236 13.27 -0.14 3.42
C ILE A 236 13.98 0.44 4.63
N TYR A 237 13.57 1.62 5.08
CA TYR A 237 14.12 2.27 6.26
C TYR A 237 13.18 2.13 7.45
N ILE A 238 13.72 2.25 8.65
CA ILE A 238 12.99 2.16 9.91
C ILE A 238 13.36 3.34 10.84
N ALA A 239 12.37 3.89 11.53
CA ALA A 239 12.53 4.89 12.59
C ALA A 239 11.60 4.56 13.76
N TYR A 240 11.90 5.11 14.94
CA TYR A 240 11.16 4.82 16.16
C TYR A 240 10.73 6.11 16.86
N SER A 241 9.59 6.04 17.54
CA SER A 241 9.12 7.03 18.51
C SER A 241 8.80 6.31 19.82
N GLU A 242 9.13 6.95 20.94
CA GLU A 242 8.91 6.45 22.31
C GLU A 242 7.89 7.29 23.08
N ASP A 243 7.20 8.20 22.39
CA ASP A 243 6.35 9.24 22.96
C ASP A 243 5.08 9.51 22.12
N TYR A 244 4.40 8.44 21.69
CA TYR A 244 3.15 8.54 20.92
C TYR A 244 3.29 9.36 19.62
N GLY A 245 4.45 9.28 18.98
CA GLY A 245 4.73 9.93 17.70
C GLY A 245 5.19 11.38 17.79
N ASP A 246 5.41 11.93 18.99
CA ASP A 246 5.84 13.33 19.17
C ASP A 246 7.25 13.59 18.64
N THR A 247 8.18 12.69 18.96
CA THR A 247 9.57 12.74 18.50
C THR A 247 9.98 11.42 17.86
N TRP A 248 10.92 11.50 16.91
CA TRP A 248 11.37 10.37 16.12
C TRP A 248 12.89 10.30 16.03
N THR A 249 13.42 9.08 15.99
CA THR A 249 14.80 8.85 15.58
C THR A 249 14.97 9.09 14.08
N SER A 250 16.20 9.35 13.62
CA SER A 250 16.45 9.38 12.17
C SER A 250 16.27 7.99 11.54
N PRO A 251 15.72 7.89 10.31
CA PRO A 251 15.54 6.62 9.64
C PRO A 251 16.87 5.92 9.35
N VAL A 252 16.97 4.62 9.64
CA VAL A 252 18.12 3.76 9.31
C VAL A 252 17.69 2.62 8.39
N PRO A 253 18.56 2.11 7.49
CA PRO A 253 18.19 1.04 6.60
C PRO A 253 17.94 -0.27 7.36
N THR A 254 16.94 -1.02 6.93
CA THR A 254 16.70 -2.42 7.35
C THR A 254 17.45 -3.39 6.44
N CYS A 255 17.35 -4.70 6.70
CA CYS A 255 17.85 -5.73 5.79
C CYS A 255 16.95 -5.97 4.57
N LEU A 256 15.82 -5.28 4.43
CA LEU A 256 14.85 -5.52 3.35
C LEU A 256 15.16 -4.60 2.15
N PRO A 257 15.54 -5.14 0.98
CA PRO A 257 15.71 -4.33 -0.22
C PRO A 257 14.36 -3.79 -0.72
N ASN A 258 14.36 -2.62 -1.36
CA ASN A 258 13.17 -2.09 -2.01
C ASN A 258 13.50 -1.20 -3.21
N ASN A 259 12.72 -1.33 -4.26
CA ASN A 259 12.98 -0.73 -5.57
C ASN A 259 12.36 0.66 -5.71
N ASN A 260 12.10 1.38 -4.61
CA ASN A 260 11.31 2.62 -4.63
C ASN A 260 9.85 2.37 -5.05
N SER A 261 9.27 1.22 -4.67
CA SER A 261 7.83 0.91 -4.75
C SER A 261 7.20 1.12 -3.37
N SER A 262 5.92 1.47 -3.32
CA SER A 262 5.22 1.58 -2.04
C SER A 262 5.28 0.25 -1.27
N ILE A 263 5.28 0.36 0.05
CA ILE A 263 5.20 -0.76 0.99
C ILE A 263 3.92 -0.60 1.82
N SER A 264 3.46 -1.69 2.41
CA SER A 264 2.43 -1.65 3.46
C SER A 264 2.85 -2.56 4.59
N SER A 265 2.83 -2.05 5.81
CA SER A 265 3.25 -2.77 7.01
C SER A 265 2.30 -2.48 8.17
N MET A 266 2.06 -3.49 9.00
CA MET A 266 1.15 -3.39 10.14
C MET A 266 1.55 -4.36 11.24
N LYS A 267 1.02 -4.15 12.45
CA LYS A 267 1.07 -5.16 13.52
C LYS A 267 -0.07 -6.16 13.31
N LEU A 268 0.28 -7.43 13.24
CA LEU A 268 -0.68 -8.54 13.19
C LEU A 268 -1.34 -8.74 14.57
N GLN A 269 -2.48 -9.43 14.58
CA GLN A 269 -3.16 -9.85 15.81
C GLN A 269 -2.29 -10.73 16.71
N SER A 270 -1.32 -11.46 16.14
CA SER A 270 -0.30 -12.22 16.88
C SER A 270 0.69 -11.33 17.65
N GLY A 271 0.75 -10.04 17.33
CA GLY A 271 1.74 -9.08 17.85
C GLY A 271 2.95 -8.90 16.94
N SER A 272 3.14 -9.77 15.94
CA SER A 272 4.23 -9.70 14.98
C SER A 272 4.07 -8.52 14.02
N LEU A 273 5.17 -8.03 13.47
CA LEU A 273 5.13 -7.07 12.37
C LEU A 273 5.09 -7.82 11.03
N ALA A 274 4.17 -7.43 10.16
CA ALA A 274 4.14 -7.89 8.78
C ALA A 274 4.43 -6.73 7.83
N ILE A 275 4.99 -7.05 6.66
CA ILE A 275 5.18 -6.13 5.55
C ILE A 275 4.91 -6.82 4.22
N ILE A 276 4.30 -6.11 3.29
CA ILE A 276 4.21 -6.49 1.87
C ILE A 276 4.95 -5.45 1.02
N TYR A 277 5.83 -5.92 0.14
CA TYR A 277 6.78 -5.07 -0.61
C TYR A 277 7.35 -5.79 -1.84
N ASN A 278 8.15 -5.07 -2.63
CA ASN A 278 8.95 -5.62 -3.72
C ASN A 278 10.43 -5.74 -3.29
N PRO A 279 10.99 -6.95 -3.13
CA PRO A 279 12.34 -7.18 -2.59
C PRO A 279 13.43 -7.06 -3.67
N VAL A 280 13.47 -5.94 -4.37
CA VAL A 280 14.47 -5.67 -5.42
C VAL A 280 15.16 -4.35 -5.11
N LYS A 281 16.46 -4.28 -5.34
CA LYS A 281 17.30 -3.09 -5.12
C LYS A 281 17.97 -2.71 -6.43
N PHE A 282 18.09 -1.41 -6.69
CA PHE A 282 18.67 -0.85 -7.92
C PHE A 282 19.84 0.10 -7.68
N ASN A 283 20.13 0.46 -6.42
CA ASN A 283 21.14 1.45 -6.14
C ASN A 283 21.78 1.26 -4.76
N ASP A 284 23.10 1.43 -4.68
CA ASP A 284 23.85 1.55 -3.43
C ASP A 284 24.11 3.02 -3.05
N ASP A 285 24.03 3.95 -4.02
CA ASP A 285 24.26 5.38 -3.82
C ASP A 285 22.98 6.10 -3.37
N THR A 286 22.91 6.46 -2.09
CA THR A 286 21.74 7.12 -1.50
C THR A 286 21.66 8.63 -1.77
N GLU A 287 22.45 9.18 -2.70
CA GLU A 287 22.35 10.60 -3.09
C GLU A 287 21.51 10.80 -4.35
N LYS A 288 21.19 9.73 -5.08
CA LYS A 288 20.49 9.80 -6.37
C LYS A 288 19.13 9.10 -6.34
N THR A 289 18.09 9.84 -6.70
CA THR A 289 16.75 9.27 -6.91
C THR A 289 16.73 8.32 -8.10
N VAL A 290 16.15 7.13 -7.90
CA VAL A 290 16.02 6.09 -8.93
C VAL A 290 14.56 5.66 -9.05
N TRP A 291 14.08 5.56 -10.28
CA TRP A 291 12.71 5.15 -10.62
C TRP A 291 12.74 3.89 -11.50
N PRO A 292 12.94 2.69 -10.90
CA PRO A 292 13.04 1.45 -11.66
C PRO A 292 11.71 1.08 -12.31
N ASN A 293 11.79 0.44 -13.48
CA ASN A 293 10.62 -0.13 -14.13
C ASN A 293 10.25 -1.50 -13.55
N GLN A 294 11.23 -2.31 -13.11
CA GLN A 294 10.94 -3.63 -12.53
C GLN A 294 10.16 -3.49 -11.23
N ARG A 295 9.04 -4.19 -11.12
CA ARG A 295 8.14 -4.18 -9.95
C ARG A 295 7.67 -5.59 -9.60
N CYS A 296 8.57 -6.57 -9.69
CA CYS A 296 8.35 -7.95 -9.28
C CYS A 296 9.61 -8.49 -8.60
N PRO A 297 9.50 -9.44 -7.65
CA PRO A 297 8.25 -10.04 -7.16
C PRO A 297 7.50 -9.12 -6.17
N VAL A 298 6.28 -9.50 -5.78
CA VAL A 298 5.58 -8.99 -4.58
C VAL A 298 5.68 -10.05 -3.48
N THR A 299 6.05 -9.63 -2.27
CA THR A 299 6.44 -10.55 -1.18
C THR A 299 5.90 -10.07 0.16
N PHE A 300 5.33 -10.99 0.92
CA PHE A 300 5.11 -10.82 2.35
C PHE A 300 6.38 -11.13 3.14
N ALA A 301 6.63 -10.42 4.23
CA ALA A 301 7.58 -10.81 5.25
C ALA A 301 7.01 -10.59 6.65
N VAL A 302 7.40 -11.42 7.62
CA VAL A 302 6.98 -11.33 9.03
C VAL A 302 8.20 -11.28 9.95
N SER A 303 8.11 -10.45 10.98
CA SER A 303 9.11 -10.21 12.01
C SER A 303 8.49 -10.33 13.40
N ASP A 304 9.13 -11.10 14.27
CA ASP A 304 8.74 -11.29 15.67
C ASP A 304 9.55 -10.43 16.65
N ASP A 305 10.56 -9.71 16.16
CA ASP A 305 11.52 -8.93 16.97
C ASP A 305 11.43 -7.41 16.73
N GLY A 306 10.27 -6.95 16.28
CA GLY A 306 9.99 -5.53 16.04
C GLY A 306 10.62 -4.97 14.76
N GLY A 307 10.82 -5.82 13.74
CA GLY A 307 11.34 -5.43 12.43
C GLY A 307 12.85 -5.51 12.29
N LYS A 308 13.56 -6.07 13.27
CA LYS A 308 15.03 -6.22 13.23
C LYS A 308 15.44 -7.36 12.30
N THR A 309 14.72 -8.48 12.34
CA THR A 309 14.89 -9.63 11.45
C THR A 309 13.57 -10.04 10.82
N TRP A 310 13.65 -10.65 9.63
CA TRP A 310 12.48 -11.03 8.82
C TRP A 310 12.66 -12.47 8.30
N PRO A 311 12.59 -13.48 9.18
CA PRO A 311 12.90 -14.87 8.80
C PRO A 311 11.82 -15.50 7.91
N TYR A 312 10.57 -15.08 8.03
CA TYR A 312 9.46 -15.59 7.22
C TYR A 312 9.24 -14.68 6.03
N LYS A 313 9.40 -15.20 4.81
CA LYS A 313 9.15 -14.46 3.56
C LYS A 313 8.41 -15.36 2.58
N ARG A 314 7.36 -14.83 1.95
CA ARG A 314 6.58 -15.58 0.96
C ARG A 314 6.21 -14.71 -0.23
N ILE A 315 6.61 -15.15 -1.42
CA ILE A 315 6.28 -14.49 -2.68
C ILE A 315 4.81 -14.78 -3.00
N ILE A 316 4.04 -13.73 -3.31
CA ILE A 316 2.63 -13.85 -3.73
C ILE A 316 2.44 -13.55 -5.21
N GLU A 317 3.39 -12.85 -5.82
CA GLU A 317 3.38 -12.56 -7.25
C GLU A 317 4.82 -12.60 -7.74
N LEU A 318 5.19 -13.65 -8.46
CA LEU A 318 6.57 -13.86 -8.91
C LEU A 318 6.90 -12.93 -10.09
N GLY A 319 5.91 -12.59 -10.89
CA GLY A 319 6.08 -12.06 -12.24
C GLY A 319 6.38 -13.16 -13.25
N GLU A 320 6.71 -12.75 -14.48
CA GLU A 320 6.88 -13.63 -15.64
C GLU A 320 8.14 -14.51 -15.57
N GLY A 321 9.00 -14.27 -14.58
CA GLY A 321 10.17 -15.10 -14.32
C GLY A 321 11.35 -14.85 -15.27
N PHE A 322 11.37 -13.72 -15.99
CA PHE A 322 12.54 -13.34 -16.79
C PHE A 322 13.68 -12.89 -15.87
N VAL A 323 14.84 -13.58 -15.93
CA VAL A 323 16.05 -13.30 -15.12
C VAL A 323 17.22 -12.83 -16.00
N GLY A 324 17.86 -11.71 -15.62
CA GLY A 324 18.96 -11.09 -16.38
C GLY A 324 19.07 -9.58 -16.18
N GLU A 325 20.23 -9.01 -16.51
CA GLU A 325 20.60 -7.58 -16.26
C GLU A 325 19.69 -6.56 -16.98
N PHE A 326 18.88 -6.98 -17.95
CA PHE A 326 18.02 -6.11 -18.76
C PHE A 326 16.53 -6.49 -18.71
N ASN A 327 16.11 -7.27 -17.72
CA ASN A 327 14.72 -7.76 -17.65
C ASN A 327 13.74 -6.81 -16.95
N ASP A 328 14.17 -5.59 -16.64
CA ASP A 328 13.33 -4.54 -16.07
C ASP A 328 12.07 -4.23 -16.88
N ILE A 329 12.11 -4.47 -18.19
CA ILE A 329 11.00 -4.22 -19.12
C ILE A 329 10.26 -5.50 -19.55
N ASN A 330 10.86 -6.67 -19.32
CA ASN A 330 10.31 -7.95 -19.79
C ASN A 330 9.31 -8.54 -18.80
N ASN A 331 9.50 -8.28 -17.50
CA ASN A 331 8.49 -8.61 -16.50
C ASN A 331 7.44 -7.49 -16.44
N ARG A 332 6.17 -7.87 -16.36
CA ARG A 332 5.09 -6.95 -16.01
C ARG A 332 5.30 -6.43 -14.60
N ARG A 333 4.66 -5.29 -14.36
CA ARG A 333 4.78 -4.58 -13.09
C ARG A 333 3.64 -4.92 -12.15
N TYR A 334 4.00 -5.21 -10.90
CA TYR A 334 3.08 -5.49 -9.79
C TYR A 334 3.41 -4.57 -8.62
N GLU A 335 2.63 -3.50 -8.52
CA GLU A 335 3.09 -2.30 -7.82
C GLU A 335 2.22 -1.95 -6.62
N TYR A 336 2.85 -1.27 -5.68
CA TYR A 336 2.21 -0.59 -4.56
C TYR A 336 1.28 -1.50 -3.75
N PRO A 337 1.80 -2.64 -3.27
CA PRO A 337 1.01 -3.53 -2.46
C PRO A 337 0.54 -2.86 -1.17
N VAL A 338 -0.69 -3.20 -0.79
CA VAL A 338 -1.32 -2.86 0.47
C VAL A 338 -1.77 -4.14 1.16
N MET A 339 -1.85 -4.12 2.49
CA MET A 339 -2.53 -5.18 3.23
C MET A 339 -3.35 -4.65 4.41
N MET A 340 -4.31 -5.47 4.83
CA MET A 340 -5.03 -5.33 6.10
C MET A 340 -5.28 -6.72 6.70
N GLN A 341 -5.52 -6.80 8.01
CA GLN A 341 -5.98 -8.02 8.65
C GLN A 341 -7.41 -7.82 9.16
N SER A 342 -8.32 -8.69 8.73
CA SER A 342 -9.71 -8.71 9.17
C SER A 342 -9.85 -9.32 10.56
N LYS A 343 -11.00 -9.10 11.20
CA LYS A 343 -11.31 -9.61 12.55
C LYS A 343 -11.23 -11.13 12.68
N ASP A 344 -11.44 -11.88 11.60
CA ASP A 344 -11.32 -13.34 11.56
C ASP A 344 -9.87 -13.84 11.41
N GLY A 345 -8.89 -12.93 11.40
CA GLY A 345 -7.46 -13.21 11.32
C GLY A 345 -6.92 -13.37 9.90
N LYS A 346 -7.77 -13.25 8.87
CA LYS A 346 -7.33 -13.30 7.46
C LYS A 346 -6.57 -12.03 7.10
N ILE A 347 -5.55 -12.21 6.27
CA ILE A 347 -4.73 -11.12 5.73
C ILE A 347 -5.14 -10.94 4.28
N HIS A 348 -5.67 -9.75 4.00
CA HIS A 348 -6.09 -9.32 2.67
C HIS A 348 -5.01 -8.42 2.10
N ALA A 349 -4.61 -8.66 0.86
CA ALA A 349 -3.69 -7.82 0.12
C ALA A 349 -4.28 -7.40 -1.23
N ALA A 350 -3.88 -6.22 -1.69
CA ALA A 350 -4.19 -5.74 -3.03
C ALA A 350 -2.97 -5.03 -3.63
N TYR A 351 -2.84 -5.08 -4.95
CA TYR A 351 -1.76 -4.39 -5.68
C TYR A 351 -2.16 -4.12 -7.12
N SER A 352 -1.53 -3.12 -7.73
CA SER A 352 -1.67 -2.86 -9.17
C SER A 352 -1.08 -4.01 -9.95
N PHE A 353 -1.85 -4.58 -10.85
CA PHE A 353 -1.49 -5.81 -11.54
C PHE A 353 -1.17 -5.55 -13.00
N GLY A 354 -0.12 -6.19 -13.49
CA GLY A 354 0.12 -6.34 -14.92
C GLY A 354 0.27 -5.01 -15.67
N ASN A 355 1.11 -4.09 -15.16
CA ASN A 355 1.26 -2.73 -15.67
C ASN A 355 0.04 -1.83 -15.44
N ARG A 356 -0.55 -1.90 -14.23
CA ARG A 356 -1.70 -1.07 -13.80
C ARG A 356 -2.99 -1.36 -14.60
N ARG A 357 -3.10 -2.53 -15.23
CA ARG A 357 -4.30 -2.93 -16.00
C ARG A 357 -5.53 -3.15 -15.14
N CYS A 358 -5.34 -3.58 -13.89
CA CYS A 358 -6.39 -3.85 -12.92
C CYS A 358 -5.77 -3.92 -11.51
N ILE A 359 -6.62 -4.06 -10.49
CA ILE A 359 -6.17 -4.36 -9.13
C ILE A 359 -6.32 -5.87 -8.90
N LYS A 360 -5.24 -6.53 -8.47
CA LYS A 360 -5.29 -7.92 -7.99
C LYS A 360 -5.49 -7.93 -6.49
N TYR A 361 -6.41 -8.76 -6.03
CA TYR A 361 -6.69 -9.06 -4.64
C TYR A 361 -6.21 -10.47 -4.29
N VAL A 362 -5.64 -10.63 -3.09
CA VAL A 362 -5.18 -11.91 -2.54
C VAL A 362 -5.58 -12.00 -1.07
N CYS A 363 -6.08 -13.13 -0.61
CA CYS A 363 -6.38 -13.41 0.78
C CYS A 363 -5.69 -14.69 1.26
N VAL A 364 -5.01 -14.57 2.40
CA VAL A 364 -4.21 -15.61 3.07
C VAL A 364 -4.40 -15.51 4.59
N ASP A 365 -3.69 -16.33 5.36
CA ASP A 365 -3.54 -16.17 6.80
C ASP A 365 -2.05 -16.14 7.19
N GLU A 366 -1.77 -15.77 8.45
CA GLU A 366 -0.39 -15.67 8.94
C GLU A 366 0.34 -17.02 8.87
N ALA A 367 -0.34 -18.12 9.23
CA ALA A 367 0.19 -19.47 9.13
C ALA A 367 0.64 -19.81 7.70
N TRP A 368 -0.10 -19.35 6.68
CA TRP A 368 0.32 -19.44 5.30
C TRP A 368 1.62 -18.66 5.05
N ILE A 369 1.76 -17.42 5.52
CA ILE A 369 3.00 -16.65 5.30
C ILE A 369 4.21 -17.34 5.96
N ARG A 370 4.02 -17.88 7.16
CA ARG A 370 5.04 -18.59 7.95
C ARG A 370 5.38 -19.99 7.40
N GLY A 371 4.50 -20.56 6.57
CA GLY A 371 4.67 -21.92 6.05
C GLY A 371 4.27 -23.02 7.03
N GLU A 372 3.41 -22.70 8.01
CA GLU A 372 2.98 -23.61 9.10
C GLU A 372 1.95 -24.65 8.66
N LYS A 373 1.40 -24.56 7.44
CA LYS A 373 0.57 -25.62 6.86
C LYS A 373 1.44 -26.86 6.65
N MET A 374 1.38 -27.77 7.61
CA MET A 374 2.12 -29.04 7.64
C MET A 374 1.80 -29.87 6.39
N LEU A 375 2.82 -30.27 5.66
CA LEU A 375 2.74 -31.50 4.89
C LEU A 375 2.71 -32.65 5.91
N PRO A 376 1.96 -33.75 5.69
CA PRO A 376 2.31 -34.98 6.39
C PRO A 376 3.79 -35.23 6.08
N GLY A 377 4.57 -35.73 7.05
CA GLY A 377 6.03 -35.70 7.00
C GLY A 377 6.64 -36.42 5.79
N ALA A 378 7.93 -36.73 5.79
CA ALA A 378 8.55 -37.39 4.64
C ALA A 378 7.71 -38.61 4.19
N GLU A 379 7.28 -38.64 2.93
CA GLU A 379 6.42 -39.70 2.37
C GLU A 379 5.04 -39.86 3.02
N GLY A 380 4.57 -38.85 3.75
CA GLY A 380 3.31 -38.88 4.50
C GLY A 380 3.45 -39.40 5.93
N ASP A 381 4.67 -39.69 6.39
CA ASP A 381 4.95 -40.21 7.73
C ASP A 381 4.89 -39.09 8.79
N PRO A 382 3.90 -39.09 9.71
CA PRO A 382 3.80 -38.08 10.75
C PRO A 382 4.96 -38.11 11.76
N ASP A 383 5.72 -39.22 11.83
CA ASP A 383 6.90 -39.35 12.70
C ASP A 383 8.19 -38.82 12.04
N MET A 384 8.12 -38.43 10.76
CA MET A 384 9.21 -37.75 10.02
C MET A 384 8.82 -36.32 9.61
N PRO A 385 8.63 -35.38 10.55
CA PRO A 385 8.21 -34.04 10.21
C PRO A 385 9.20 -33.38 9.25
N CYS A 386 8.69 -32.83 8.15
CA CYS A 386 9.46 -31.94 7.28
C CYS A 386 9.77 -30.66 8.07
N GLN A 387 10.93 -30.59 8.71
CA GLN A 387 11.43 -29.35 9.31
C GLN A 387 11.79 -28.39 8.17
N ARG A 388 11.01 -27.33 7.99
CA ARG A 388 11.25 -26.26 7.01
C ARG A 388 12.09 -25.14 7.60
#